data_AF-X0XN42-F1
#
_entry.id   AF-X0XN42-F1
#
_cell.length_a   1.000
_cell.length_b   1.000
_cell.length_c   1.000
_cell.angle_alpha   90.00
_cell.angle_beta   90.00
_cell.angle_gamma   90.00
#
_symmetry.space_group_name_H-M   'P 1'
#
loop_
_entity.id
_entity.type
_entity.pdbx_description
1 polymer ?
#
loop_
_entity_poly.entity_id
_entity_poly.type
_entity_poly.pdbx_seq_one_letter_code
_entity_poly.pdbx_strand_id
1 'polypeptide(L)' 'MGAPLIAVADSPFPNLNPAKQVLSELNAEMVVADEPTPEGILKVASEADGLMVTYGQITAEVIGGLK' A
#
# COMPACT_ATOMS: atom_id res chain seq x y z
N MET A 1 -11.59 -9.78 13.19
CA MET A 1 -10.60 -9.23 12.24
C MET A 1 -11.34 -8.21 11.38
N GLY A 2 -10.79 -7.01 11.23
CA GLY A 2 -11.33 -6.00 10.31
C GLY A 2 -11.07 -6.38 8.85
N ALA A 3 -11.56 -5.55 7.93
CA ALA A 3 -11.18 -5.62 6.52
C ALA A 3 -9.65 -5.47 6.39
N PRO A 4 -8.95 -6.32 5.60
CA PRO A 4 -7.51 -6.14 5.38
C PRO A 4 -7.21 -4.78 4.74
N LEU A 5 -6.24 -4.05 5.28
CA LEU A 5 -5.77 -2.79 4.71
C LEU A 5 -4.54 -3.05 3.83
N ILE A 6 -4.63 -2.74 2.54
CA ILE A 6 -3.54 -2.86 1.59
C ILE A 6 -3.04 -1.47 1.20
N ALA A 7 -1.82 -1.15 1.62
CA ALA A 7 -1.13 0.06 1.20
C ALA A 7 -0.49 -0.12 -0.18
N VAL A 8 -0.44 0.95 -0.97
CA VAL A 8 0.26 0.98 -2.26
C VAL A 8 1.27 2.12 -2.23
N ALA A 9 2.56 1.79 -2.25
CA ALA A 9 3.65 2.74 -2.15
C ALA A 9 3.74 3.67 -3.37
N ASP A 10 3.46 3.13 -4.55
CA ASP A 10 3.48 3.86 -5.82
C ASP A 10 2.67 3.11 -6.89
N SER A 11 2.17 3.85 -7.88
CA SER A 11 1.51 3.27 -9.05
C SER A 11 1.84 4.08 -10.30
N PRO A 12 2.62 3.55 -11.24
CA PRO A 12 2.83 4.17 -12.56
C PRO A 12 1.62 3.97 -13.50
N PHE A 13 0.64 3.16 -13.07
CA PHE A 13 -0.52 2.79 -13.89
C PHE A 13 -1.62 3.85 -13.81
N PRO A 14 -2.42 4.03 -14.89
CA PRO A 14 -3.54 4.97 -14.88
C PRO A 14 -4.60 4.66 -13.81
N ASN A 15 -4.74 3.39 -13.44
CA ASN A 15 -5.60 2.96 -12.34
C ASN A 15 -5.17 1.56 -11.85
N LEU A 16 -5.72 1.15 -10.70
CA LEU A 16 -5.50 -0.14 -10.07
C LEU A 16 -6.76 -1.01 -10.06
N ASN A 17 -7.68 -0.82 -11.01
CA ASN A 17 -8.98 -1.52 -11.02
C ASN A 17 -8.84 -3.05 -11.00
N PRO A 18 -7.90 -3.68 -11.73
CA PRO A 18 -7.72 -5.13 -11.65
C PRO A 18 -7.33 -5.59 -10.24
N ALA A 19 -6.41 -4.88 -9.58
CA ALA A 19 -6.02 -5.19 -8.21
C ALA A 19 -7.20 -5.01 -7.23
N LYS A 20 -7.95 -3.90 -7.36
CA LYS A 20 -9.16 -3.65 -6.56
C LYS A 20 -10.21 -4.75 -6.73
N GLN A 21 -10.39 -5.26 -7.95
CA GLN A 21 -11.36 -6.32 -8.24
C GLN A 21 -10.99 -7.64 -7.55
N VAL A 22 -9.70 -8.01 -7.54
CA VAL A 22 -9.26 -9.24 -6.87
C VAL A 22 -9.31 -9.07 -5.35
N LEU A 23 -8.85 -7.92 -4.84
CA LEU A 23 -8.82 -7.65 -3.40
C LEU A 23 -10.22 -7.48 -2.79
N SER A 24 -11.23 -7.12 -3.58
CA SER A 24 -12.60 -7.01 -3.08
C SER A 24 -13.21 -8.37 -2.70
N GLU A 25 -12.72 -9.48 -3.26
CA GLU A 25 -13.11 -10.84 -2.84
C GLU A 25 -12.75 -11.11 -1.37
N LEU A 26 -11.75 -10.40 -0.84
CA LEU A 26 -11.32 -10.44 0.56
C LEU A 26 -11.92 -9.33 1.41
N ASN A 27 -12.81 -8.50 0.84
CA ASN A 27 -13.31 -7.28 1.45
C ASN A 27 -12.16 -6.37 1.94
N ALA A 28 -11.06 -6.32 1.19
CA ALA A 28 -9.90 -5.50 1.54
C ALA A 28 -10.09 -4.04 1.11
N GLU A 29 -9.56 -3.13 1.92
CA GLU A 29 -9.43 -1.72 1.59
C GLU A 29 -8.06 -1.46 0.97
N MET A 30 -7.98 -0.55 0.01
CA MET A 30 -6.72 -0.22 -0.64
C MET A 30 -6.48 1.29 -0.66
N VAL A 31 -5.32 1.71 -0.15
CA VAL A 31 -4.94 3.12 -0.03
C VAL A 31 -3.60 3.34 -0.73
N VAL A 32 -3.54 4.32 -1.62
CA VAL A 32 -2.33 4.67 -2.37
C VAL A 32 -1.65 5.85 -1.68
N ALA A 33 -0.33 5.77 -1.51
CA ALA A 33 0.47 6.87 -1.01
C ALA A 33 0.40 8.07 -1.96
N ASP A 34 0.34 9.28 -1.40
CA ASP A 34 0.34 10.53 -2.18
C ASP A 34 1.65 10.69 -2.96
N GLU A 35 2.77 10.25 -2.36
CA GLU A 35 4.12 10.32 -2.93
C GLU A 35 4.93 9.07 -2.55
N PRO A 36 5.85 8.60 -3.41
CA PRO A 36 6.68 7.42 -3.16
C PRO A 36 7.91 7.73 -2.29
N THR A 37 7.72 8.53 -1.24
CA THR A 37 8.74 8.87 -0.24
C THR A 37 8.55 8.02 1.02
N PRO A 38 9.58 7.81 1.86
CA PRO A 38 9.40 7.08 3.12
C PRO A 38 8.25 7.61 3.97
N GLU A 39 8.12 8.94 4.10
CA GLU A 39 7.02 9.59 4.81
C GLU A 39 5.65 9.29 4.17
N GLY A 40 5.53 9.46 2.85
CA GLY A 40 4.28 9.21 2.12
C GLY A 40 3.84 7.75 2.19
N ILE A 41 4.80 6.83 2.10
CA ILE A 41 4.56 5.38 2.22
C ILE A 41 4.13 5.03 3.64
N LEU A 42 4.86 5.48 4.66
CA LEU A 42 4.55 5.15 6.06
C LEU A 42 3.22 5.73 6.52
N LYS A 43 2.78 6.87 5.97
CA LYS A 43 1.45 7.45 6.23
C LYS A 43 0.30 6.50 5.89
N VAL A 44 0.46 5.64 4.87
CA VAL A 44 -0.57 4.68 4.45
C VAL A 44 -0.26 3.24 4.88
N ALA A 45 1.00 2.91 5.13
CA ALA A 45 1.48 1.54 5.31
C ALA A 45 1.75 1.13 6.76
N SER A 46 1.91 2.08 7.70
CA SER A 46 2.30 1.77 9.08
C SER A 46 1.34 0.82 9.80
N GLU A 47 0.05 0.93 9.47
CA GLU A 47 -1.03 0.11 10.03
C GLU A 47 -1.59 -0.91 9.02
N ALA A 48 -1.00 -1.01 7.83
CA ALA A 48 -1.50 -1.86 6.77
C ALA A 48 -1.13 -3.33 6.99
N ASP A 49 -2.02 -4.24 6.58
CA ASP A 49 -1.80 -5.68 6.60
C ASP A 49 -0.96 -6.17 5.40
N GLY A 50 -0.82 -5.32 4.37
CA GLY A 50 0.01 -5.59 3.20
C GLY A 50 0.47 -4.32 2.48
N LEU A 51 1.61 -4.42 1.80
CA LEU A 51 2.20 -3.33 1.02
C LEU A 51 2.47 -3.79 -0.42
N MET A 52 1.89 -3.09 -1.39
CA MET A 52 2.18 -3.24 -2.81
C MET A 52 3.14 -2.12 -3.27
N VAL A 53 4.11 -2.47 -4.11
CA VAL A 53 5.11 -1.54 -4.65
C VAL A 53 5.40 -1.85 -6.11
N THR A 54 5.64 -0.81 -6.92
CA THR A 54 6.15 -0.99 -8.29
C THR A 54 7.59 -0.51 -8.41
N TYR A 55 7.86 0.75 -8.04
CA TYR A 55 9.19 1.38 -8.13
C TYR A 55 9.63 2.11 -6.85
N GLY A 56 8.71 2.36 -5.91
CA GLY A 56 9.00 3.01 -4.63
C GLY A 56 10.11 2.29 -3.87
N GLN A 57 10.98 3.04 -3.21
CA GLN A 57 12.09 2.46 -2.46
C GLN A 57 11.62 2.02 -1.08
N ILE A 58 11.51 0.70 -0.87
CA ILE A 58 11.19 0.12 0.44
C ILE A 58 12.50 -0.03 1.25
N THR A 59 12.95 1.10 1.79
CA THR A 59 14.21 1.20 2.55
C THR A 59 14.09 0.54 3.93
N ALA A 60 15.22 0.41 4.65
CA ALA A 60 15.22 -0.08 6.03
C ALA A 60 14.35 0.79 6.97
N GLU A 61 14.29 2.10 6.73
CA GLU A 61 13.41 3.02 7.44
C GLU A 61 11.94 2.66 7.22
N VAL A 62 11.53 2.44 5.97
CA VAL A 62 10.15 2.04 5.65
C VAL A 62 9.83 0.70 6.30
N ILE A 63 10.67 -0.32 6.14
CA ILE A 63 10.46 -1.66 6.73
C ILE A 63 10.34 -1.58 8.25
N GLY A 64 11.20 -0.79 8.91
CA GLY A 64 11.16 -0.61 10.35
C GLY A 64 9.91 0.12 10.88
N GLY A 65 9.17 0.80 10.01
CA GLY A 65 7.91 1.47 10.33
C GLY A 65 6.65 0.67 9.98
N LEU A 66 6.78 -0.55 9.44
CA LEU A 66 5.65 -1.46 9.20
C LEU A 66 5.36 -2.31 10.44
N LYS A 67 4.11 -2.80 10.55
CA LYS A 67 3.66 -3.70 11.62
C LYS A 67 4.10 -5.15 11.45
#